data_AF-A0A3B7MUZ2-F1
#
_entry.id   AF-A0A3B7MUZ2-F1
#
_cell.length_a   1.000
_cell.length_b   1.000
_cell.length_c   1.000
_cell.angle_alpha   90.00
_cell.angle_beta   90.00
_cell.angle_gamma   90.00
#
_symmetry.space_group_name_H-M   'P 1'
#
loop_
_entity.id
_entity.type
_entity.pdbx_description
1 polymer ?
#
loop_
_entity_poly.entity_id
_entity_poly.type
_entity_poly.pdbx_seq_one_letter_code
_entity_poly.pdbx_strand_id
1 'polypeptide(L)'
;MTKFPRQKWLLVLVAILLVTNIITLSIYWSMKTPDHPKQGQGQGDGDRQRRMGQFMVNELKLDKDQEVVYWKLRDSMLSRQKPLMDSIRNTKKRFFDLLKDPSPTDSILQEKADEIGILQKQLDLITFQHFQQVRALCNPDQVLKFDTVVKEIVNRMTGAWRNPGKQGTPKDSAAVKK
;
A
#
# COMPACT_ATOMS: atom_id res chain seq x y z
N MET A 1 -7.87 66.18 11.50
CA MET A 1 -7.48 65.01 12.33
C MET A 1 -8.69 64.50 13.07
N THR A 2 -9.50 63.63 12.45
CA THR A 2 -10.71 63.06 13.04
C THR A 2 -10.31 62.04 14.10
N LYS A 3 -10.39 62.44 15.38
CA LYS A 3 -10.17 61.54 16.53
C LYS A 3 -11.34 60.56 16.58
N PHE A 4 -11.26 59.48 15.82
CA PHE A 4 -12.23 58.38 15.92
C PHE A 4 -12.19 57.85 17.37
N PRO A 5 -13.33 57.81 18.08
CA PRO A 5 -13.35 57.42 19.48
C PRO A 5 -12.81 56.00 19.59
N ARG A 6 -11.79 55.77 20.43
CA ARG A 6 -11.02 54.50 20.53
C ARG A 6 -11.90 53.25 20.47
N GLN A 7 -13.08 53.29 21.08
CA GLN A 7 -14.10 52.25 21.04
C GLN A 7 -14.55 51.83 19.62
N LYS A 8 -14.82 52.79 18.71
CA LYS A 8 -15.27 52.50 17.34
C LYS A 8 -14.15 51.92 16.48
N TRP A 9 -12.90 52.32 16.77
CA TRP A 9 -11.71 51.82 16.08
C TRP A 9 -11.37 50.38 16.49
N LEU A 10 -11.50 50.08 17.79
CA LEU A 10 -11.40 48.70 18.29
C LEU A 10 -12.48 47.80 17.69
N LEU A 11 -13.71 48.32 17.54
CA LEU A 11 -14.82 47.58 16.94
C LEU A 11 -14.56 47.26 15.45
N VAL A 12 -13.98 48.21 14.70
CA VAL A 12 -13.55 47.98 13.30
C VAL A 12 -12.43 46.94 13.24
N LEU A 13 -11.47 46.99 14.16
CA LEU A 13 -10.36 46.04 14.19
C LEU A 13 -10.85 44.61 14.54
N VAL A 14 -11.77 44.49 15.49
CA VAL A 14 -12.42 43.21 15.82
C VAL A 14 -13.23 42.68 14.63
N ALA A 15 -13.98 43.54 13.93
CA ALA A 15 -14.75 43.14 12.75
C ALA A 15 -13.84 42.62 11.62
N ILE A 16 -12.70 43.28 11.37
CA ILE A 16 -11.70 42.82 10.39
C ILE A 16 -11.12 41.46 10.79
N LEU A 17 -10.79 41.26 12.06
CA LEU A 17 -10.26 40.00 12.58
C LEU A 17 -11.26 38.84 12.39
N LEU A 18 -12.55 39.12 12.63
CA LEU A 18 -13.64 38.16 12.52
C LEU A 18 -13.88 37.77 11.06
N VAL A 19 -13.94 38.75 10.16
CA VAL A 19 -14.06 38.52 8.71
C VAL A 19 -12.87 37.72 8.18
N THR A 20 -11.64 38.05 8.61
CA THR A 20 -10.44 37.34 8.19
C THR A 20 -10.47 35.87 8.64
N ASN A 21 -10.88 35.59 9.88
CA ASN A 21 -11.06 34.20 10.37
C ASN A 21 -12.15 33.43 9.61
N ILE A 22 -13.27 34.08 9.29
CA ILE A 22 -14.35 33.45 8.51
C ILE A 22 -13.87 33.12 7.10
N ILE A 23 -13.12 34.02 6.46
CA ILE A 23 -12.55 33.79 5.13
C ILE A 23 -11.55 32.64 5.16
N THR A 24 -10.64 32.58 6.13
CA THR A 24 -9.68 31.47 6.24
C THR A 24 -10.37 30.13 6.53
N LEU A 25 -11.41 30.10 7.36
CA LEU A 25 -12.24 28.90 7.59
C LEU A 25 -13.00 28.49 6.33
N SER A 26 -13.57 29.45 5.59
CA SER A 26 -14.32 29.19 4.36
C SER A 26 -13.42 28.69 3.24
N ILE A 27 -12.21 29.24 3.11
CA ILE A 27 -11.18 28.73 2.19
C ILE A 27 -10.72 27.34 2.64
N TYR A 28 -10.46 27.13 3.93
CA TYR A 28 -10.08 25.80 4.45
C TYR A 28 -11.16 24.74 4.18
N TRP A 29 -12.44 25.08 4.29
CA TRP A 29 -13.56 24.18 3.99
C TRP A 29 -13.78 24.00 2.47
N SER A 30 -13.61 25.04 1.67
CA SER A 30 -13.79 24.98 0.20
C SER A 30 -12.60 24.36 -0.53
N MET A 31 -11.41 24.44 0.06
CA MET A 31 -10.18 23.81 -0.42
C MET A 31 -10.07 22.34 0.05
N LYS A 32 -11.06 21.86 0.80
CA LYS A 32 -11.37 20.42 0.91
C LYS A 32 -12.06 19.99 -0.39
N THR A 33 -11.26 19.89 -1.45
CA THR A 33 -11.61 19.31 -2.73
C THR A 33 -12.25 17.92 -2.56
N PRO A 34 -13.13 17.49 -3.49
CA PRO A 34 -13.62 16.13 -3.54
C PRO A 34 -12.43 15.19 -3.78
N ASP A 35 -12.43 14.05 -3.08
CA ASP A 35 -11.49 12.93 -3.25
C ASP A 35 -9.99 13.22 -3.03
N HIS A 36 -9.65 13.59 -1.80
CA HIS A 36 -8.49 12.92 -1.19
C HIS A 36 -8.92 11.51 -0.81
N PRO A 37 -8.42 10.43 -1.44
CA PRO A 37 -8.71 9.08 -0.97
C PRO A 37 -8.21 9.01 0.46
N LYS A 38 -9.15 8.78 1.37
CA LYS A 38 -8.93 8.63 2.81
C LYS A 38 -7.79 7.64 3.02
N GLN A 39 -6.60 8.18 3.29
CA GLN A 39 -5.45 7.43 3.72
C GLN A 39 -5.73 7.04 5.18
N GLY A 40 -6.44 5.93 5.39
CA GLY A 40 -6.70 5.47 6.76
C GLY A 40 -7.76 4.39 6.95
N GLN A 41 -8.76 4.25 6.07
CA GLN A 41 -9.79 3.22 6.24
C GLN A 41 -10.29 2.71 4.88
N GLY A 42 -9.97 1.44 4.57
CA GLY A 42 -10.69 0.69 3.54
C GLY A 42 -10.26 0.88 2.09
N GLN A 43 -8.98 1.10 1.78
CA GLN A 43 -8.50 0.87 0.42
C GLN A 43 -8.49 -0.64 0.19
N GLY A 44 -9.54 -1.16 -0.47
CA GLY A 44 -9.73 -2.59 -0.68
C GLY A 44 -8.51 -3.23 -1.34
N ASP A 45 -8.25 -4.51 -1.06
CA ASP A 45 -7.15 -5.26 -1.68
C ASP A 45 -7.07 -5.06 -3.21
N GLY A 46 -8.23 -4.85 -3.85
CA GLY A 46 -8.35 -4.54 -5.28
C GLY A 46 -7.60 -3.29 -5.75
N ASP A 47 -7.56 -2.21 -4.97
CA ASP A 47 -6.89 -0.96 -5.39
C ASP A 47 -5.37 -1.10 -5.38
N ARG A 48 -4.83 -1.80 -4.37
CA ARG A 48 -3.40 -2.09 -4.30
C ARG A 48 -2.99 -3.01 -5.45
N GLN A 49 -3.78 -4.05 -5.70
CA GLN A 49 -3.54 -5.01 -6.79
C GLN A 49 -3.60 -4.33 -8.16
N ARG A 50 -4.53 -3.40 -8.36
CA ARG A 50 -4.64 -2.62 -9.60
C ARG A 50 -3.43 -1.71 -9.82
N ARG A 51 -2.96 -1.03 -8.77
CA ARG A 51 -1.73 -0.20 -8.85
C ARG A 51 -0.50 -1.03 -9.22
N MET A 52 -0.38 -2.23 -8.66
CA MET A 52 0.72 -3.13 -8.99
C MET A 52 0.66 -3.60 -10.45
N GLY A 53 -0.56 -3.89 -10.94
CA GLY A 53 -0.78 -4.22 -12.34
C GLY A 53 -0.43 -3.07 -13.29
N GLN A 54 -0.81 -1.85 -12.94
CA GLN A 54 -0.46 -0.65 -13.71
C GLN A 54 1.05 -0.39 -13.71
N PHE A 55 1.71 -0.59 -12.57
CA PHE A 55 3.17 -0.48 -12.49
C PHE A 55 3.86 -1.44 -13.48
N MET A 56 3.43 -2.71 -13.54
CA MET A 56 3.93 -3.68 -14.50
C MET A 56 3.73 -3.25 -15.96
N VAL A 57 2.52 -2.83 -16.33
CA VAL A 57 2.21 -2.38 -17.70
C VAL A 57 3.10 -1.21 -18.11
N ASN A 58 3.27 -0.22 -17.22
CA ASN A 58 4.04 0.99 -17.47
C ASN A 58 5.55 0.71 -17.57
N GLU A 59 6.08 -0.09 -16.64
CA GLU A 59 7.51 -0.35 -16.55
C GLU A 59 8.01 -1.23 -17.71
N LEU A 60 7.21 -2.23 -18.09
CA LEU A 60 7.49 -3.10 -19.23
C LEU A 60 7.17 -2.44 -20.57
N LYS A 61 6.44 -1.31 -20.55
CA LYS A 61 5.90 -0.64 -21.75
C LYS A 61 5.20 -1.64 -22.66
N LEU A 62 4.24 -2.37 -22.10
CA LEU A 62 3.44 -3.33 -22.87
C LEU A 62 2.67 -2.58 -23.97
N ASP A 63 2.59 -3.19 -25.15
CA ASP A 63 1.71 -2.67 -26.19
C ASP A 63 0.23 -2.95 -25.87
N LYS A 64 -0.68 -2.43 -26.70
CA LYS A 64 -2.13 -2.55 -26.44
C LYS A 64 -2.62 -4.00 -26.47
N ASP A 65 -2.05 -4.84 -27.31
CA ASP A 65 -2.46 -6.23 -27.46
C ASP A 65 -1.92 -7.06 -26.28
N GLN A 66 -0.66 -6.83 -25.90
CA GLN A 66 -0.04 -7.37 -24.69
C GLN A 66 -0.81 -6.94 -23.43
N GLU A 67 -1.17 -5.67 -23.33
CA GLU A 67 -1.90 -5.14 -22.17
C GLU A 67 -3.23 -5.89 -21.96
N VAL A 68 -4.02 -6.11 -23.02
CA VAL A 68 -5.27 -6.86 -22.93
C VAL A 68 -5.06 -8.28 -22.39
N VAL A 69 -4.02 -8.97 -22.85
CA VAL A 69 -3.67 -10.31 -22.35
C VAL A 69 -3.21 -10.25 -20.90
N TYR A 70 -2.40 -9.26 -20.54
CA TYR A 70 -1.92 -9.05 -19.18
C TYR A 70 -3.06 -8.85 -18.17
N TRP A 71 -4.04 -8.00 -18.48
CA TRP A 71 -5.18 -7.78 -17.57
C TRP A 71 -5.97 -9.08 -17.34
N LYS A 72 -6.15 -9.92 -18.37
CA LYS A 72 -6.80 -11.24 -18.24
C LYS A 72 -5.99 -12.20 -17.36
N LEU A 73 -4.67 -12.28 -17.56
CA LEU A 73 -3.79 -13.14 -16.75
C LEU A 73 -3.82 -12.72 -15.28
N ARG A 74 -3.79 -11.43 -15.00
CA ARG A 74 -3.88 -10.91 -13.63
C ARG A 74 -5.25 -11.21 -13.01
N ASP A 75 -6.36 -10.96 -13.71
CA ASP A 75 -7.69 -11.20 -13.15
C ASP A 75 -7.92 -12.68 -12.84
N SER A 76 -7.42 -13.57 -13.69
CA SER A 76 -7.38 -15.01 -13.43
C SER A 76 -6.58 -15.35 -12.17
N MET A 77 -5.37 -14.81 -12.01
CA MET A 77 -4.56 -14.98 -10.80
C MET A 77 -5.31 -14.49 -9.55
N LEU A 78 -5.87 -13.29 -9.59
CA LEU A 78 -6.58 -12.69 -8.45
C LEU A 78 -7.80 -13.51 -8.03
N SER A 79 -8.55 -14.06 -9.00
CA SER A 79 -9.70 -14.92 -8.71
C SER A 79 -9.31 -16.19 -7.95
N ARG A 80 -8.09 -16.72 -8.19
CA ARG A 80 -7.55 -17.91 -7.51
C ARG A 80 -6.88 -17.56 -6.19
N GLN A 81 -6.22 -16.40 -6.11
CA GLN A 81 -5.48 -16.00 -4.90
C GLN A 81 -6.39 -15.53 -3.76
N LYS A 82 -7.48 -14.81 -4.06
CA LYS A 82 -8.41 -14.31 -3.03
C LYS A 82 -8.90 -15.41 -2.07
N PRO A 83 -9.53 -16.51 -2.54
CA PRO A 83 -10.01 -17.55 -1.63
C PRO A 83 -8.88 -18.23 -0.85
N LEU A 84 -7.68 -18.32 -1.43
CA LEU A 84 -6.52 -18.89 -0.77
C LEU A 84 -6.01 -17.99 0.36
N MET A 85 -5.95 -16.68 0.14
CA MET A 85 -5.58 -15.70 1.17
C MET A 85 -6.58 -15.69 2.33
N ASP A 86 -7.86 -15.77 2.02
CA ASP A 86 -8.91 -15.87 3.05
C ASP A 86 -8.79 -17.19 3.83
N SER A 87 -8.47 -18.29 3.15
CA SER A 87 -8.20 -19.58 3.78
C SER A 87 -6.99 -19.52 4.70
N ILE A 88 -5.86 -18.94 4.25
CA ILE A 88 -4.66 -18.71 5.09
C ILE A 88 -5.02 -17.88 6.32
N ARG A 89 -5.80 -16.81 6.17
CA ARG A 89 -6.22 -15.95 7.29
C ARG A 89 -7.06 -16.73 8.30
N ASN A 90 -8.01 -17.53 7.82
CA ASN A 90 -8.88 -18.34 8.67
C ASN A 90 -8.10 -19.47 9.37
N THR A 91 -7.23 -20.18 8.66
CA THR A 91 -6.39 -21.24 9.25
C THR A 91 -5.43 -20.67 10.28
N LYS A 92 -4.80 -19.52 10.03
CA LYS A 92 -3.99 -18.82 11.04
C LYS A 92 -4.82 -18.44 12.27
N LYS A 93 -6.04 -17.92 12.08
CA LYS A 93 -6.93 -17.61 13.20
C LYS A 93 -7.22 -18.86 14.03
N ARG A 94 -7.58 -19.97 13.41
CA ARG A 94 -7.83 -21.26 14.07
C ARG A 94 -6.59 -21.79 14.79
N PHE A 95 -5.41 -21.65 14.19
CA PHE A 95 -4.14 -22.02 14.79
C PHE A 95 -3.90 -21.25 16.10
N PHE A 96 -4.08 -19.92 16.10
CA PHE A 96 -3.93 -19.12 17.31
C PHE A 96 -5.08 -19.27 18.30
N ASP A 97 -6.27 -19.68 17.86
CA ASP A 97 -7.37 -20.03 18.76
C ASP A 97 -7.04 -21.24 19.66
N LEU A 98 -6.04 -22.08 19.29
CA LEU A 98 -5.54 -23.17 20.15
C LEU A 98 -4.94 -22.66 21.47
N LEU A 99 -4.56 -21.39 21.57
CA LEU A 99 -4.11 -20.79 22.85
C LEU A 99 -5.21 -20.77 23.93
N LYS A 100 -6.47 -21.01 23.55
CA LYS A 100 -7.60 -21.13 24.49
C LYS A 100 -7.70 -22.54 25.10
N ASP A 101 -7.02 -23.52 24.52
CA ASP A 101 -6.92 -24.86 25.06
C ASP A 101 -5.91 -24.86 26.23
N PRO A 102 -6.27 -25.37 27.42
CA PRO A 102 -5.36 -25.44 28.56
C PRO A 102 -4.17 -26.41 28.34
N SER A 103 -4.23 -27.33 27.38
CA SER A 103 -3.11 -28.25 27.08
C SER A 103 -3.12 -28.74 25.62
N PRO A 104 -2.80 -27.86 24.64
CA PRO A 104 -2.70 -28.28 23.25
C PRO A 104 -1.54 -29.27 23.09
N THR A 105 -1.77 -30.38 22.41
CA THR A 105 -0.72 -31.36 22.11
C THR A 105 0.15 -30.89 20.94
N ASP A 106 1.46 -31.15 20.99
CA ASP A 106 2.40 -30.81 19.92
C ASP A 106 1.98 -31.33 18.53
N SER A 107 1.35 -32.52 18.48
CA SER A 107 0.83 -33.10 17.25
C SER A 107 -0.22 -32.20 16.58
N ILE A 108 -1.12 -31.57 17.36
CA ILE A 108 -2.17 -30.69 16.84
C ILE A 108 -1.56 -29.37 16.36
N LEU A 109 -0.55 -28.86 17.07
CA LEU A 109 0.19 -27.67 16.65
C LEU A 109 0.90 -27.88 15.31
N GLN A 110 1.56 -29.02 15.13
CA GLN A 110 2.22 -29.37 13.87
C GLN A 110 1.22 -29.51 12.73
N GLU A 111 0.13 -30.26 12.92
CA GLU A 111 -0.90 -30.43 11.91
C GLU A 111 -1.48 -29.09 11.42
N LYS A 112 -1.84 -28.20 12.36
CA LYS A 112 -2.40 -26.88 12.03
C LYS A 112 -1.37 -25.93 11.42
N ALA A 113 -0.10 -26.05 11.78
CA ALA A 113 0.98 -25.32 11.12
C ALA A 113 1.20 -25.82 9.68
N ASP A 114 1.15 -27.13 9.45
CA ASP A 114 1.29 -27.75 8.13
C ASP A 114 0.15 -27.35 7.19
N GLU A 115 -1.09 -27.25 7.68
CA GLU A 115 -2.22 -26.71 6.91
C GLU A 115 -1.93 -25.30 6.37
N ILE A 116 -1.33 -24.42 7.19
CA ILE A 116 -0.92 -23.08 6.76
C ILE A 116 0.17 -23.18 5.69
N GLY A 117 1.15 -24.07 5.90
CA GLY A 117 2.25 -24.29 4.95
C GLY A 117 1.77 -24.77 3.57
N ILE A 118 0.80 -25.69 3.54
CA ILE A 118 0.20 -26.19 2.29
C ILE A 118 -0.48 -25.05 1.52
N LEU A 119 -1.25 -24.20 2.21
CA LEU A 119 -1.93 -23.06 1.58
C LEU A 119 -0.92 -22.01 1.08
N GLN A 120 0.13 -21.73 1.87
CA GLN A 120 1.20 -20.82 1.47
C GLN A 120 1.94 -21.34 0.22
N LYS A 121 2.25 -22.63 0.16
CA LYS A 121 2.86 -23.28 -1.01
C LYS A 121 2.00 -23.08 -2.27
N GLN A 122 0.68 -23.30 -2.16
CA GLN A 122 -0.23 -23.09 -3.29
C GLN A 122 -0.21 -21.63 -3.78
N LEU A 123 -0.09 -20.68 -2.86
CA LEU A 123 -0.06 -19.26 -3.18
C LEU A 123 1.21 -18.88 -3.93
N ASP A 124 2.36 -19.40 -3.47
CA ASP A 124 3.65 -19.17 -4.08
C ASP A 124 3.70 -19.76 -5.50
N LEU A 125 3.13 -20.97 -5.70
CA LEU A 125 3.02 -21.59 -7.02
C LEU A 125 2.17 -20.76 -8.00
N ILE A 126 1.01 -20.27 -7.57
CA ILE A 126 0.16 -19.40 -8.41
C ILE A 126 0.90 -18.11 -8.78
N THR A 127 1.62 -17.53 -7.81
CA THR A 127 2.39 -16.30 -8.02
C THR A 127 3.52 -16.52 -9.02
N PHE A 128 4.27 -17.61 -8.89
CA PHE A 128 5.33 -17.98 -9.80
C PHE A 128 4.80 -18.22 -11.22
N GLN A 129 3.71 -18.98 -11.35
CA GLN A 129 3.06 -19.24 -12.64
C GLN A 129 2.59 -17.96 -13.33
N HIS A 130 2.05 -17.00 -12.57
CA HIS A 130 1.68 -15.70 -13.13
C HIS A 130 2.90 -14.98 -13.70
N PHE A 131 4.01 -14.88 -12.96
CA PHE A 131 5.24 -14.27 -13.48
C PHE A 131 5.78 -14.99 -14.70
N GLN A 132 5.71 -16.33 -14.74
CA GLN A 132 6.10 -17.11 -15.90
C GLN A 132 5.24 -16.76 -17.14
N GLN A 133 3.92 -16.64 -16.97
CA GLN A 133 3.00 -16.27 -18.04
C GLN A 133 3.24 -14.84 -18.54
N VAL A 134 3.50 -13.89 -17.63
CA VAL A 134 3.82 -12.50 -17.99
C VAL A 134 5.17 -12.45 -18.72
N ARG A 135 6.17 -13.21 -18.28
CA ARG A 135 7.46 -13.29 -18.98
C ARG A 135 7.33 -13.81 -20.41
N ALA A 136 6.44 -14.78 -20.64
CA ALA A 136 6.18 -15.33 -21.96
C ALA A 136 5.44 -14.37 -22.91
N LEU A 137 4.78 -13.35 -22.36
CA LEU A 137 4.12 -12.29 -23.13
C LEU A 137 5.12 -11.23 -23.64
N CYS A 138 6.26 -11.09 -22.96
CA CYS A 138 7.27 -10.09 -23.25
C CYS A 138 8.11 -10.46 -24.48
N ASN A 139 8.44 -9.45 -25.29
CA ASN A 139 9.44 -9.54 -26.35
C ASN A 139 10.87 -9.58 -25.76
N PRO A 140 11.91 -9.98 -26.52
CA PRO A 140 13.28 -10.11 -26.00
C PRO A 140 13.80 -8.88 -25.23
N ASP A 141 13.53 -7.67 -25.73
CA ASP A 141 13.93 -6.42 -25.07
C ASP A 141 13.18 -6.16 -23.76
N GLN A 142 11.92 -6.60 -23.68
CA GLN A 142 11.07 -6.47 -22.49
C GLN A 142 11.44 -7.52 -21.42
N VAL A 143 11.93 -8.70 -21.81
CA VAL A 143 12.36 -9.76 -20.87
C VAL A 143 13.51 -9.28 -19.97
N LEU A 144 14.48 -8.53 -20.52
CA LEU A 144 15.58 -7.96 -19.72
C LEU A 144 15.08 -7.00 -18.63
N LYS A 145 14.07 -6.18 -18.96
CA LYS A 145 13.43 -5.29 -17.99
C LYS A 145 12.60 -6.09 -16.99
N PHE A 146 11.85 -7.07 -17.45
CA PHE A 146 11.04 -7.95 -16.61
C PHE A 146 11.88 -8.62 -15.51
N ASP A 147 13.01 -9.21 -15.86
CA ASP A 147 13.88 -9.89 -14.90
C ASP A 147 14.39 -8.92 -13.81
N THR A 148 14.63 -7.65 -14.16
CA THR A 148 15.02 -6.60 -13.21
C THR A 148 13.86 -6.19 -12.29
N VAL A 149 12.69 -5.94 -12.87
CA VAL A 149 11.49 -5.50 -12.14
C VAL A 149 11.01 -6.59 -11.18
N VAL A 150 10.97 -7.84 -11.61
CA VAL A 150 10.54 -8.97 -10.77
C VAL A 150 11.49 -9.15 -9.59
N LYS A 151 12.81 -9.00 -9.80
CA LYS A 151 13.78 -9.04 -8.69
C LYS A 151 13.48 -7.97 -7.64
N GLU A 152 13.16 -6.75 -8.05
CA GLU A 152 12.79 -5.69 -7.12
C GLU A 152 11.49 -6.01 -6.37
N ILE A 153 10.48 -6.54 -7.07
CA ILE A 153 9.21 -6.92 -6.47
C ILE A 153 9.41 -8.05 -5.47
N VAL A 154 10.17 -9.09 -5.82
CA VAL A 154 10.51 -10.20 -4.93
C VAL A 154 11.25 -9.67 -3.70
N ASN A 155 12.23 -8.78 -3.85
CA ASN A 155 12.93 -8.17 -2.72
C ASN A 155 11.99 -7.39 -1.80
N ARG A 156 10.95 -6.73 -2.34
CA ARG A 156 9.92 -6.05 -1.53
C ARG A 156 8.99 -7.04 -0.85
N MET A 157 8.66 -8.17 -1.50
CA MET A 157 7.81 -9.22 -0.93
C MET A 157 8.52 -9.97 0.21
N THR A 158 9.81 -10.28 0.05
CA THR A 158 10.61 -11.01 1.05
C THR A 158 11.23 -10.08 2.10
N GLY A 159 11.42 -8.80 1.78
CA GLY A 159 12.10 -7.81 2.62
C GLY A 159 11.26 -7.16 3.71
N ALA A 160 9.98 -7.51 3.86
CA ALA A 160 9.06 -6.86 4.80
C ALA A 160 9.31 -7.15 6.30
N TRP A 161 10.40 -7.85 6.66
CA TRP A 161 10.82 -8.08 8.05
C TRP A 161 12.15 -7.40 8.44
N ARG A 162 12.70 -6.48 7.62
CA ARG A 162 13.87 -5.65 7.99
C ARG A 162 13.75 -4.19 7.51
N ASN A 163 12.96 -3.36 8.18
CA ASN A 163 13.33 -1.97 8.51
C ASN A 163 12.26 -1.19 9.33
N PRO A 164 12.31 -1.21 10.66
CA PRO A 164 11.89 -0.07 11.48
C PRO A 164 13.11 0.83 11.70
N GLY A 165 13.47 1.67 10.72
CA GLY A 165 14.75 2.39 10.81
C GLY A 165 15.11 3.31 9.64
N LYS A 166 14.17 4.12 9.15
CA LYS A 166 14.51 5.37 8.45
C LYS A 166 13.80 6.52 9.14
N GLN A 167 14.25 6.80 10.36
CA GLN A 167 13.96 8.03 11.08
C GLN A 167 15.28 8.80 11.16
N GLY A 168 15.33 9.97 10.51
CA GLY A 168 16.35 10.99 10.70
C GLY A 168 17.70 10.73 10.03
N THR A 169 17.94 11.32 8.86
CA THR A 169 19.27 11.87 8.58
C THR A 169 19.34 13.24 9.25
N PRO A 170 20.14 13.47 10.31
CA PRO A 170 20.53 14.81 10.65
C PRO A 170 21.54 15.27 9.59
N LYS A 171 21.10 16.16 8.70
CA LYS A 171 22.02 17.18 8.16
C LYS A 171 22.47 18.03 9.36
N ASP A 172 23.74 18.42 9.32
CA ASP A 172 24.44 19.35 10.22
C ASP A 172 25.28 18.72 11.34
N SER A 173 26.55 18.52 10.99
CA SER A 173 27.73 18.80 11.82
C SER A 173 28.88 18.96 10.81
N ALA A 174 28.94 20.06 10.07
CA ALA A 174 29.62 21.27 10.52
C ALA A 174 30.97 20.95 11.21
N ALA A 175 32.04 21.15 10.44
CA ALA A 175 33.35 21.60 10.86
C ALA A 175 33.75 21.35 12.33
N VAL A 176 34.71 20.45 12.53
CA VAL A 176 35.69 20.61 13.60
C VAL A 176 37.07 20.66 12.96
N LYS A 177 37.49 21.89 12.64
CA LYS A 177 38.90 22.27 12.74
C LYS A 177 39.29 22.16 14.21
N LYS A 178 40.36 21.44 14.50
CA LYS A 178 41.48 21.88 15.34
C LYS A 178 42.66 20.95 15.11
#